data_AF-A0A2X2M8Q9-F1
#
_entry.id   AF-A0A2X2M8Q9-F1
#
_cell.length_a   1.000
_cell.length_b   1.000
_cell.length_c   1.000
_cell.angle_alpha   90.00
_cell.angle_beta   90.00
_cell.angle_gamma   90.00
#
_symmetry.space_group_name_H-M   'P 1'
#
loop_
_entity.id
_entity.type
_entity.pdbx_description
1 polymer ?
#
loop_
_entity_poly.entity_id
_entity_poly.type
_entity_poly.pdbx_seq_one_letter_code
_entity_poly.pdbx_strand_id
1 'polypeptide(L)'
;MPNKILLVDGMALLFRHFYATSLHKQFMYNSQGVPTNGIQGFVRHIFSAIHEIRPTHVAVCWDMGQSTFRNDMFDGYKQNRSAPPEELIPQFDYVKEISEQFGFVNIGVKNYEADDVIGTLAQQYSTDNDVYIITGDKDLLQCINDNVKSG
;
A
#
# COMPACT_ATOMS: atom_id res chain seq x y z
N MET A 1 24.71 5.06 -11.34
CA MET A 1 23.53 4.28 -11.76
C MET A 1 22.31 5.02 -11.26
N PRO A 2 21.21 5.08 -12.02
CA PRO A 2 19.96 5.69 -11.53
C PRO A 2 19.51 4.98 -10.26
N ASN A 3 18.88 5.70 -9.35
CA ASN A 3 18.28 5.06 -8.18
C ASN A 3 17.09 4.21 -8.63
N LYS A 4 16.75 3.20 -7.82
CA LYS A 4 15.55 2.40 -8.00
C LYS A 4 14.56 2.73 -6.89
N ILE A 5 13.39 3.20 -7.26
CA ILE A 5 12.36 3.66 -6.34
C ILE A 5 11.18 2.71 -6.43
N LEU A 6 10.81 2.10 -5.32
CA LEU A 6 9.63 1.26 -5.22
C LEU A 6 8.48 2.05 -4.56
N LEU A 7 7.42 2.29 -5.31
CA LEU A 7 6.18 2.89 -4.85
C LEU A 7 5.15 1.79 -4.63
N VAL A 8 4.57 1.73 -3.43
CA VAL A 8 3.60 0.70 -3.03
C VAL A 8 2.28 1.35 -2.73
N ASP A 9 1.21 0.86 -3.34
CA ASP A 9 -0.17 1.14 -2.95
C ASP A 9 -0.50 0.36 -1.68
N GLY A 10 -0.46 1.05 -0.53
CA GLY A 10 -0.61 0.44 0.78
C GLY A 10 -2.00 -0.15 1.00
N MET A 11 -3.03 0.57 0.56
CA MET A 11 -4.42 0.19 0.77
C MET A 11 -4.77 -1.02 -0.07
N ALA A 12 -4.52 -0.97 -1.39
CA ALA A 12 -4.88 -2.06 -2.28
C ALA A 12 -4.14 -3.35 -1.92
N LEU A 13 -2.86 -3.26 -1.55
CA LEU A 13 -2.06 -4.42 -1.19
C LEU A 13 -2.53 -5.06 0.12
N LEU A 14 -2.83 -4.27 1.15
CA LEU A 14 -3.33 -4.79 2.43
C LEU A 14 -4.69 -5.49 2.26
N PHE A 15 -5.64 -4.85 1.54
CA PHE A 15 -6.94 -5.44 1.26
C PHE A 15 -6.83 -6.74 0.47
N ARG A 16 -6.00 -6.77 -0.58
CA ARG A 16 -5.76 -7.98 -1.40
C ARG A 16 -5.36 -9.16 -0.53
N HIS A 17 -4.38 -8.97 0.34
CA HIS A 17 -3.87 -10.04 1.20
C HIS A 17 -4.82 -10.41 2.32
N PHE A 18 -5.54 -9.45 2.89
CA PHE A 18 -6.56 -9.72 3.89
C PHE A 18 -7.65 -10.63 3.33
N TYR A 19 -8.20 -10.30 2.15
CA TYR A 19 -9.29 -11.07 1.55
C TYR A 19 -8.86 -12.43 1.00
N ALA A 20 -7.62 -12.57 0.54
CA ALA A 20 -7.09 -13.85 0.07
C ALA A 20 -7.15 -14.95 1.14
N THR A 21 -6.97 -14.61 2.41
CA THR A 21 -7.00 -15.57 3.52
C THR A 21 -8.31 -15.57 4.31
N SER A 22 -9.05 -14.45 4.33
CA SER A 22 -10.32 -14.35 5.07
C SER A 22 -11.42 -15.24 4.49
N LEU A 23 -11.41 -15.48 3.17
CA LEU A 23 -12.31 -16.42 2.50
C LEU A 23 -12.23 -17.85 3.06
N HIS A 24 -11.08 -18.22 3.63
CA HIS A 24 -10.85 -19.53 4.24
C HIS A 24 -10.85 -19.50 5.78
N LYS A 25 -11.21 -18.35 6.40
CA LYS A 25 -11.13 -18.10 7.85
C LYS A 25 -9.75 -18.41 8.45
N GLN A 26 -8.69 -18.30 7.66
CA GLN A 26 -7.33 -18.52 8.12
C GLN A 26 -6.74 -17.21 8.62
N PHE A 27 -7.09 -16.88 9.87
CA PHE A 27 -6.53 -15.73 10.57
C PHE A 27 -5.31 -16.15 11.39
N MET A 28 -4.27 -15.34 11.33
CA MET A 28 -3.14 -15.40 12.25
C MET A 28 -3.28 -14.27 13.24
N TYR A 29 -3.15 -14.55 14.53
CA TYR A 29 -3.36 -13.56 15.59
C TYR A 29 -2.04 -13.21 16.28
N ASN A 30 -1.87 -11.95 16.67
CA ASN A 30 -0.78 -11.56 17.56
C ASN A 30 -1.11 -11.94 19.02
N SER A 31 -0.19 -11.66 19.95
CA SER A 31 -0.37 -11.93 21.38
C SER A 31 -1.54 -11.17 22.04
N GLN A 32 -2.09 -10.16 21.38
CA GLN A 32 -3.24 -9.38 21.82
C GLN A 32 -4.57 -9.84 21.17
N GLY A 33 -4.56 -10.91 20.38
CA GLY A 33 -5.76 -11.41 19.70
C GLY A 33 -6.18 -10.62 18.48
N VAL A 34 -5.27 -9.81 17.90
CA VAL A 34 -5.54 -9.03 16.68
C VAL A 34 -5.15 -9.86 15.44
N PRO A 35 -6.04 -10.02 14.44
CA PRO A 35 -5.70 -10.61 13.14
C PRO A 35 -4.55 -9.86 12.43
N THR A 36 -3.64 -10.60 11.81
CA THR A 36 -2.42 -10.08 11.16
C THR A 36 -2.21 -10.64 9.76
N ASN A 37 -3.18 -11.36 9.23
CA ASN A 37 -3.09 -12.04 7.93
C ASN A 37 -2.83 -11.07 6.77
N GLY A 38 -3.48 -9.90 6.77
CA GLY A 38 -3.25 -8.86 5.77
C GLY A 38 -1.82 -8.32 5.85
N ILE A 39 -1.36 -7.99 7.06
CA ILE A 39 -0.01 -7.49 7.33
C ILE A 39 1.04 -8.51 6.86
N GLN A 40 0.88 -9.79 7.20
CA GLN A 40 1.85 -10.81 6.81
C GLN A 40 1.95 -10.98 5.30
N GLY A 41 0.82 -10.97 4.59
CA GLY A 41 0.82 -11.01 3.12
C GLY A 41 1.46 -9.76 2.51
N PHE A 42 1.12 -8.58 3.05
CA PHE A 42 1.70 -7.30 2.65
C PHE A 42 3.22 -7.30 2.77
N VAL A 43 3.75 -7.67 3.95
CA VAL A 43 5.19 -7.74 4.22
C VAL A 43 5.85 -8.75 3.28
N ARG A 44 5.33 -9.97 3.16
CA ARG A 44 5.90 -10.99 2.26
C ARG A 44 5.99 -10.49 0.81
N HIS A 45 4.95 -9.80 0.34
CA HIS A 45 4.91 -9.27 -1.02
C HIS A 45 5.97 -8.19 -1.23
N ILE A 46 6.06 -7.19 -0.34
CA ILE A 46 7.07 -6.14 -0.44
C ILE A 46 8.47 -6.72 -0.38
N PHE A 47 8.74 -7.66 0.53
CA PHE A 47 10.07 -8.26 0.64
C PHE A 47 10.45 -9.11 -0.59
N SER A 48 9.48 -9.77 -1.22
CA SER A 48 9.70 -10.44 -2.51
C SER A 48 10.11 -9.44 -3.58
N ALA A 49 9.39 -8.31 -3.68
CA ALA A 49 9.71 -7.26 -4.63
C ALA A 49 11.07 -6.60 -4.35
N ILE A 50 11.40 -6.37 -3.07
CA ILE A 50 12.72 -5.86 -2.66
C ILE A 50 13.83 -6.82 -3.09
N HIS A 51 13.63 -8.14 -2.91
CA HIS A 51 14.61 -9.14 -3.30
C HIS A 51 14.87 -9.14 -4.82
N GLU A 52 13.81 -9.01 -5.62
CA GLU A 52 13.87 -9.02 -7.09
C GLU A 52 14.42 -7.70 -7.65
N ILE A 53 13.83 -6.57 -7.26
CA ILE A 53 14.11 -5.25 -7.83
C ILE A 53 15.42 -4.67 -7.26
N ARG A 54 15.71 -4.98 -5.99
CA ARG A 54 16.75 -4.33 -5.16
C ARG A 54 16.62 -2.81 -5.17
N PRO A 55 15.48 -2.26 -4.72
CA PRO A 55 15.25 -0.84 -4.70
C PRO A 55 16.20 -0.16 -3.70
N THR A 56 16.60 1.06 -4.04
CA THR A 56 17.36 1.94 -3.14
C THR A 56 16.45 2.70 -2.17
N HIS A 57 15.18 2.90 -2.55
CA HIS A 57 14.19 3.64 -1.79
C HIS A 57 12.83 2.92 -1.90
N VAL A 58 12.08 2.87 -0.80
CA VAL A 58 10.74 2.29 -0.75
C VAL A 58 9.80 3.29 -0.10
N ALA A 59 8.68 3.58 -0.75
CA ALA A 59 7.62 4.41 -0.22
C ALA A 59 6.27 3.69 -0.33
N VAL A 60 5.50 3.75 0.75
CA VAL A 60 4.13 3.22 0.81
C VAL A 60 3.15 4.39 0.82
N CYS A 61 2.30 4.46 -0.19
CA CYS A 61 1.31 5.50 -0.37
C CYS A 61 -0.04 5.06 0.21
N TRP A 62 -0.69 5.95 0.94
CA TRP A 62 -1.93 5.68 1.67
C TRP A 62 -3.03 6.65 1.25
N ASP A 63 -4.24 6.12 1.13
CA ASP A 63 -5.43 6.94 0.91
C ASP A 63 -5.67 7.87 2.10
N MET A 64 -5.84 9.15 1.81
CA MET A 64 -6.12 10.19 2.79
C MET A 64 -7.31 11.00 2.27
N GLY A 65 -8.50 10.38 2.33
CA GLY A 65 -9.75 10.99 1.87
C GLY A 65 -10.05 12.36 2.50
N GLN A 66 -11.14 13.00 2.05
CA GLN A 66 -11.46 14.39 2.39
C GLN A 66 -11.70 14.70 3.87
N SER A 67 -11.75 13.70 4.73
CA SER A 67 -12.17 13.83 6.11
C SER A 67 -11.20 13.09 7.05
N THR A 68 -10.93 13.74 8.18
CA THR A 68 -9.71 13.59 8.98
C THR A 68 -9.49 12.20 9.59
N PHE A 69 -8.20 11.88 9.76
CA PHE A 69 -7.52 10.66 10.26
C PHE A 69 -8.07 10.00 11.55
N ARG A 70 -9.18 10.47 12.13
CA ARG A 70 -9.70 9.94 13.39
C ARG A 70 -11.19 9.65 13.46
N ASN A 71 -12.00 10.06 12.49
CA ASN A 71 -13.44 9.74 12.48
C ASN A 71 -13.93 9.15 11.14
N ASP A 72 -13.21 9.35 10.03
CA ASP A 72 -13.79 9.12 8.69
C ASP A 72 -13.04 8.14 7.79
N MET A 73 -12.05 7.38 8.31
CA MET A 73 -11.45 6.25 7.58
C MET A 73 -12.50 5.19 7.14
N PHE A 74 -13.74 5.29 7.62
CA PHE A 74 -14.80 4.31 7.44
C PHE A 74 -16.02 4.81 6.65
N ASP A 75 -16.40 6.09 6.74
CA ASP A 75 -17.69 6.54 6.22
C ASP A 75 -17.74 6.66 4.68
N GLY A 76 -16.59 6.60 4.00
CA GLY A 76 -16.48 7.04 2.61
C GLY A 76 -15.73 6.14 1.61
N TYR A 77 -15.36 4.90 1.92
CA TYR A 77 -14.53 4.06 1.01
C TYR A 77 -15.30 3.48 -0.21
N LYS A 78 -16.05 4.35 -0.88
CA LYS A 78 -17.03 4.20 -1.97
C LYS A 78 -18.43 3.97 -1.42
N GLN A 79 -19.35 4.91 -1.66
CA GLN A 79 -20.79 4.85 -1.35
C GLN A 79 -21.55 3.61 -1.90
N ASN A 80 -20.84 2.65 -2.49
CA ASN A 80 -21.31 1.34 -2.96
C ASN A 80 -20.40 0.16 -2.54
N ARG A 81 -19.35 0.35 -1.72
CA ARG A 81 -18.53 -0.73 -1.15
C ARG A 81 -18.85 -0.88 0.33
N SER A 82 -19.05 -2.12 0.76
CA SER A 82 -19.28 -2.46 2.17
C SER A 82 -18.13 -1.95 3.04
N ALA A 83 -18.44 -1.54 4.27
CA ALA A 83 -17.45 -1.15 5.27
C ALA A 83 -16.37 -2.25 5.41
N PRO A 84 -15.10 -1.87 5.66
CA PRO A 84 -14.04 -2.84 5.94
C PRO A 84 -14.44 -3.78 7.08
N PRO A 85 -14.10 -5.09 7.01
CA PRO A 85 -14.31 -6.02 8.11
C PRO A 85 -13.63 -5.55 9.39
N GLU A 86 -14.26 -5.82 10.55
CA GLU A 86 -13.74 -5.39 11.87
C GLU A 86 -12.32 -5.90 12.13
N GLU A 87 -11.98 -7.08 11.59
CA GLU A 87 -10.67 -7.71 11.67
C GLU A 87 -9.57 -6.99 10.88
N LEU A 88 -9.94 -6.18 9.88
CA LEU A 88 -9.01 -5.43 9.04
C LEU A 88 -8.68 -4.06 9.64
N ILE A 89 -9.64 -3.43 10.32
CA ILE A 89 -9.50 -2.09 10.91
C ILE A 89 -8.20 -1.91 11.70
N PRO A 90 -7.88 -2.76 12.69
CA PRO A 90 -6.66 -2.57 13.47
C PRO A 90 -5.38 -2.77 12.65
N GLN A 91 -5.44 -3.51 11.53
CA GLN A 91 -4.26 -3.79 10.72
C GLN A 91 -3.73 -2.56 9.96
N PHE A 92 -4.55 -1.51 9.77
CA PHE A 92 -4.12 -0.27 9.10
C PHE A 92 -3.03 0.47 9.87
N ASP A 93 -3.21 0.62 11.19
CA ASP A 93 -2.24 1.32 12.01
C ASP A 93 -0.96 0.48 12.18
N TYR A 94 -1.13 -0.83 12.40
CA TYR A 94 0.01 -1.74 12.52
C TYR A 94 0.85 -1.82 11.23
N VAL A 95 0.23 -1.82 10.04
CA VAL A 95 1.00 -1.90 8.79
C VAL A 95 1.82 -0.63 8.54
N LYS A 96 1.32 0.54 8.94
CA LYS A 96 2.06 1.81 8.86
C LYS A 96 3.25 1.79 9.82
N GLU A 97 3.04 1.41 11.07
CA GLU A 97 4.10 1.29 12.08
C GLU A 97 5.20 0.31 11.63
N ILE A 98 4.80 -0.87 11.14
CA ILE A 98 5.74 -1.88 10.65
C ILE A 98 6.51 -1.37 9.43
N SER A 99 5.85 -0.63 8.52
CA SER A 99 6.51 -0.06 7.34
C SER A 99 7.58 0.96 7.73
N GLU A 100 7.29 1.81 8.71
CA GLU A 100 8.25 2.74 9.32
C GLU A 100 9.43 1.99 9.97
N GLN A 101 9.17 0.91 10.71
CA GLN A 101 10.23 0.10 11.34
C GLN A 101 11.15 -0.59 10.32
N PHE A 102 10.65 -0.93 9.13
CA PHE A 102 11.48 -1.42 8.02
C PHE A 102 12.24 -0.31 7.29
N GLY A 103 12.05 0.96 7.67
CA GLY A 103 12.67 2.11 7.02
C GLY A 103 11.96 2.54 5.74
N PHE A 104 10.73 2.09 5.50
CA PHE A 104 9.93 2.54 4.37
C PHE A 104 9.29 3.89 4.70
N VAL A 105 9.18 4.76 3.70
CA VAL A 105 8.53 6.07 3.88
C VAL A 105 7.02 5.92 3.69
N ASN A 106 6.24 6.21 4.74
CA ASN A 106 4.80 6.32 4.63
C ASN A 106 4.41 7.69 4.06
N ILE A 107 3.66 7.72 2.96
CA ILE A 107 3.22 8.95 2.29
C ILE A 107 1.69 8.96 2.25
N GLY A 108 1.09 10.02 2.79
CA GLY A 108 -0.34 10.27 2.68
C GLY A 108 -0.58 11.76 2.59
N VAL A 109 -1.35 12.20 1.59
CA VAL A 109 -1.62 13.63 1.34
C VAL A 109 -3.10 13.89 1.54
N LYS A 110 -3.43 14.79 2.46
CA LYS A 110 -4.82 15.11 2.79
C LYS A 110 -5.62 15.48 1.53
N ASN A 111 -6.79 14.86 1.38
CA ASN A 111 -7.72 15.00 0.26
C ASN A 111 -7.26 14.35 -1.07
N TYR A 112 -6.27 13.45 -1.05
CA TYR A 112 -5.80 12.72 -2.23
C TYR A 112 -5.84 11.21 -1.99
N GLU A 113 -6.09 10.47 -3.06
CA GLU A 113 -6.01 9.01 -3.07
C GLU A 113 -4.56 8.55 -3.30
N ALA A 114 -4.24 7.30 -2.95
CA ALA A 114 -2.90 6.76 -3.08
C ALA A 114 -2.45 6.70 -4.55
N ASP A 115 -3.37 6.50 -5.49
CA ASP A 115 -3.09 6.48 -6.92
C ASP A 115 -2.67 7.86 -7.46
N ASP A 116 -3.33 8.94 -7.03
CA ASP A 116 -2.93 10.33 -7.34
C ASP A 116 -1.49 10.59 -6.88
N VAL A 117 -1.18 10.16 -5.66
CA VAL A 117 0.15 10.32 -5.05
C VAL A 117 1.18 9.49 -5.82
N ILE A 118 0.90 8.21 -6.09
CA ILE A 118 1.78 7.33 -6.85
C ILE A 118 2.04 7.87 -8.25
N GLY A 119 1.00 8.29 -8.96
CA GLY A 119 1.12 8.86 -10.31
C GLY A 119 2.00 10.10 -10.34
N THR A 120 1.80 11.00 -9.37
CA THR A 120 2.62 12.22 -9.22
C THR A 120 4.09 11.88 -8.95
N LEU A 121 4.36 10.99 -7.98
CA LEU A 121 5.73 10.59 -7.64
C LEU A 121 6.40 9.85 -8.79
N ALA A 122 5.68 8.96 -9.47
CA ALA A 122 6.20 8.21 -10.61
C ALA A 122 6.60 9.14 -11.75
N GLN A 123 5.77 10.12 -12.10
CA GLN A 123 6.10 11.10 -13.13
C GLN A 123 7.31 11.95 -12.72
N GLN A 124 7.34 12.43 -11.48
CA GLN A 124 8.43 13.29 -11.01
C GLN A 124 9.78 12.56 -10.98
N TYR A 125 9.83 11.32 -10.48
CA TYR A 125 11.08 10.62 -10.28
C TYR A 125 11.57 9.81 -11.48
N SER A 126 10.69 9.45 -12.42
CA SER A 126 11.05 8.69 -13.62
C SER A 126 11.95 9.46 -14.61
N THR A 127 12.19 10.75 -14.39
CA THR A 127 13.12 11.53 -15.22
C THR A 127 14.58 11.10 -15.01
N ASP A 128 14.96 10.78 -13.77
CA ASP A 128 16.36 10.49 -13.39
C ASP A 128 16.54 9.09 -12.74
N ASN A 129 15.44 8.37 -12.50
CA ASN A 129 15.43 7.14 -11.71
C ASN A 129 14.55 6.05 -12.36
N ASP A 130 14.82 4.79 -12.03
CA ASP A 130 13.93 3.69 -12.36
C ASP A 130 12.83 3.61 -11.30
N VAL A 131 11.57 3.76 -11.69
CA VAL A 131 10.42 3.69 -10.79
C VAL A 131 9.69 2.37 -10.98
N TYR A 132 9.36 1.72 -9.87
CA TYR A 132 8.61 0.48 -9.80
C TYR A 132 7.36 0.71 -8.98
N ILE A 133 6.21 0.25 -9.47
CA ILE A 133 4.91 0.41 -8.80
C ILE A 133 4.35 -0.96 -8.47
N ILE A 134 3.95 -1.17 -7.20
CA ILE A 134 3.14 -2.31 -6.77
C ILE A 134 1.75 -1.78 -6.43
N THR A 135 0.73 -2.23 -7.16
CA THR A 135 -0.65 -1.81 -6.91
C THR A 135 -1.66 -2.90 -7.21
N GLY A 136 -2.84 -2.75 -6.61
CA GLY A 136 -4.05 -3.48 -6.98
C GLY A 136 -4.81 -2.87 -8.14
N ASP A 137 -4.55 -1.60 -8.45
CA ASP A 137 -5.26 -0.84 -9.44
C ASP A 137 -4.64 -1.02 -10.84
N LYS A 138 -5.47 -1.42 -11.80
CA LYS A 138 -5.06 -1.57 -13.19
C LYS A 138 -5.02 -0.23 -13.91
N ASP A 139 -5.66 0.80 -13.38
CA ASP A 139 -5.70 2.11 -14.01
C ASP A 139 -4.34 2.83 -13.86
N LEU A 140 -3.58 2.52 -12.81
CA LEU A 140 -2.19 2.97 -12.64
C LEU A 140 -1.21 2.42 -13.69
N LEU A 141 -1.62 1.44 -14.51
CA LEU A 141 -0.85 1.01 -15.68
C LEU A 141 -0.69 2.16 -16.70
N GLN A 142 -1.55 3.19 -16.66
CA GLN A 142 -1.40 4.37 -17.52
C GLN A 142 -0.15 5.19 -17.20
N CYS A 143 0.43 5.04 -16.00
CA CYS A 143 1.66 5.71 -15.59
C CYS A 143 2.93 5.02 -16.12
N ILE A 144 2.79 3.86 -16.77
CA ILE A 144 3.92 3.11 -17.35
C ILE A 144 4.53 3.91 -18.49
N ASN A 145 5.84 4.10 -18.40
CA ASN A 145 6.70 4.65 -19.45
C ASN A 145 8.02 3.88 -19.46
N ASP A 146 8.99 4.27 -20.28
CA ASP A 146 10.28 3.57 -20.41
C ASP A 146 11.00 3.35 -19.05
N ASN A 147 10.77 4.24 -18.09
CA ASN A 147 11.38 4.24 -16.75
C ASN A 147 10.41 3.86 -15.62
N VAL A 148 9.14 3.57 -15.91
CA VAL A 148 8.13 3.16 -14.92
C VAL A 148 7.66 1.74 -15.21
N LYS A 149 7.87 0.82 -14.26
CA LYS A 149 7.50 -0.59 -14.38
C LYS A 149 6.46 -0.96 -13.34
N SER A 150 5.50 -1.80 -13.72
CA SER A 150 4.51 -2.38 -12.79
C SER A 150 4.93 -3.79 -12.38
N GLY A 151 4.78 -4.12 -11.11
CA GLY A 151 4.96 -5.46 -10.53
C GLY A 151 3.72 -5.97 -9.82
#